data_AF-A0A7V6VQA9-F1
#
_entry.id   AF-A0A7V6VQA9-F1
#
_cell.length_a   1.000
_cell.length_b   1.000
_cell.length_c   1.000
_cell.angle_alpha   90.00
_cell.angle_beta   90.00
_cell.angle_gamma   90.00
#
_symmetry.space_group_name_H-M   'P 1'
#
loop_
_entity.id
_entity.type
_entity.pdbx_description
1 polymer ?
#
loop_
_entity_poly.entity_id
_entity_poly.type
_entity_poly.pdbx_seq_one_letter_code
_entity_poly.pdbx_strand_id
1 'polypeptide(L)'
;MIQMRYIGTQSLLEAAYKPDVVEQYCLQCPNYESNFSCPSHDFSTGLYLQRYPSALLIMHTLPATPGVDPLEDFFSYREQIDPLLMTYERYFFGEALLPGCCHNCSDDCSALDAQACMNPTVRRYSLESLGVDINSMLEYYFDTTLTFQDERLVFVYGFFLKDSPDPILLTELESELQSIEC
;
A
#
# COMPACT_ATOMS: atom_id res chain seq x y z
N MET A 1 -7.07 -1.95 -15.10
CA MET A 1 -7.90 -3.07 -14.59
C MET A 1 -7.79 -3.10 -13.08
N ILE A 2 -8.92 -3.08 -12.38
CA ILE A 2 -8.96 -3.18 -10.92
C ILE A 2 -9.53 -4.54 -10.47
N GLN A 3 -8.98 -5.08 -9.39
CA GLN A 3 -9.54 -6.22 -8.67
C GLN A 3 -9.48 -5.96 -7.17
N MET A 4 -10.58 -6.25 -6.47
CA MET A 4 -10.67 -6.10 -5.01
C MET A 4 -10.92 -7.44 -4.32
N ARG A 5 -10.36 -7.61 -3.12
CA ARG A 5 -10.55 -8.78 -2.25
C ARG A 5 -10.73 -8.33 -0.81
N TYR A 6 -11.90 -8.57 -0.22
CA TYR A 6 -12.12 -8.41 1.21
C TYR A 6 -11.83 -9.73 1.92
N ILE A 7 -10.85 -9.73 2.82
CA ILE A 7 -10.30 -10.94 3.45
C ILE A 7 -10.14 -10.75 4.97
N GLY A 8 -10.04 -11.86 5.71
CA GLY A 8 -9.62 -11.81 7.11
C GLY A 8 -8.11 -11.60 7.21
N THR A 9 -7.66 -10.79 8.16
CA THR A 9 -6.22 -10.51 8.36
C THR A 9 -5.43 -11.78 8.65
N GLN A 10 -6.02 -12.76 9.36
CA GLN A 10 -5.37 -14.05 9.59
C GLN A 10 -5.05 -14.78 8.26
N SER A 11 -5.94 -14.70 7.27
CA SER A 11 -5.68 -15.28 5.95
C SER A 11 -4.52 -14.57 5.25
N LEU A 12 -4.43 -13.24 5.35
CA LEU A 12 -3.32 -12.47 4.80
C LEU A 12 -1.98 -12.88 5.43
N LEU A 13 -1.97 -13.04 6.77
CA LEU A 13 -0.79 -13.46 7.50
C LEU A 13 -0.31 -14.84 7.06
N GLU A 14 -1.22 -15.80 6.96
CA GLU A 14 -0.90 -17.17 6.53
C GLU A 14 -0.40 -17.24 5.08
N ALA A 15 -1.00 -16.45 4.19
CA ALA A 15 -0.67 -16.46 2.77
C ALA A 15 0.64 -15.72 2.45
N ALA A 16 0.89 -14.57 3.10
CA ALA A 16 1.87 -13.60 2.60
C ALA A 16 2.71 -12.88 3.67
N TYR A 17 2.49 -13.07 4.97
CA TYR A 17 3.36 -12.42 5.98
C TYR A 17 4.70 -13.15 6.10
N LYS A 18 5.75 -12.53 5.56
CA LYS A 18 7.11 -13.06 5.47
C LYS A 18 8.10 -11.95 5.82
N PRO A 19 8.09 -11.43 7.06
CA PRO A 19 8.83 -10.23 7.44
C PRO A 19 10.33 -10.35 7.16
N ASP A 20 10.94 -11.50 7.48
CA ASP A 20 12.37 -11.72 7.25
C ASP A 20 12.75 -11.69 5.75
N VAL A 21 11.86 -12.20 4.88
CA VAL A 21 12.07 -12.21 3.43
C VAL A 21 11.92 -10.80 2.87
N VAL A 22 10.87 -10.09 3.31
CA VAL A 22 10.61 -8.71 2.87
C VAL A 22 11.71 -7.76 3.32
N GLU A 23 12.22 -7.95 4.54
CA GLU A 23 13.34 -7.15 5.06
C GLU A 23 14.58 -7.24 4.17
N GLN A 24 14.87 -8.39 3.56
CA GLN A 24 15.99 -8.52 2.62
C GLN A 24 15.83 -7.62 1.38
N TYR A 25 14.60 -7.48 0.86
CA TYR A 25 14.34 -6.56 -0.25
C TYR A 25 14.35 -5.10 0.22
N CYS A 26 13.78 -4.82 1.40
CA CYS A 26 13.77 -3.47 1.96
C CYS A 26 15.18 -2.95 2.23
N LEU A 27 16.12 -3.79 2.69
CA LEU A 27 17.53 -3.41 2.88
C LEU A 27 18.23 -2.95 1.60
N GLN A 28 17.71 -3.31 0.43
CA GLN A 28 18.23 -2.89 -0.88
C GLN A 28 17.51 -1.64 -1.42
N CYS A 29 16.42 -1.22 -0.79
CA CYS A 29 15.65 -0.05 -1.18
C CYS A 29 16.34 1.23 -0.67
N PRO A 30 16.48 2.28 -1.50
CA PRO A 30 17.03 3.57 -1.05
C PRO A 30 16.19 4.26 0.03
N ASN A 31 14.96 3.80 0.25
CA ASN A 31 14.06 4.33 1.29
C ASN A 31 14.21 3.66 2.67
N TYR A 32 15.06 2.63 2.81
CA TYR A 32 15.28 1.95 4.09
C TYR A 32 15.82 2.93 5.14
N GLU A 33 15.15 3.01 6.29
CA GLU A 33 15.45 3.93 7.40
C GLU A 33 15.51 5.43 7.05
N SER A 34 15.15 5.83 5.83
CA SER A 34 15.13 7.23 5.39
C SER A 34 13.72 7.83 5.37
N ASN A 35 12.70 7.02 5.70
CA ASN A 35 11.32 7.43 5.85
C ASN A 35 10.68 6.77 7.09
N PHE A 36 9.91 7.52 7.88
CA PHE A 36 9.26 7.00 9.11
C PHE A 36 8.15 5.96 8.86
N SER A 37 7.81 5.71 7.59
CA SER A 37 6.94 4.61 7.16
C SER A 37 7.70 3.40 6.63
N CYS A 38 9.01 3.47 6.45
CA CYS A 38 9.83 2.36 6.00
C CYS A 38 10.41 1.61 7.21
N PRO A 39 10.74 0.31 7.07
CA PRO A 39 11.52 -0.40 8.07
C PRO A 39 12.89 0.26 8.30
N SER A 40 13.54 0.06 9.45
CA SER A 40 13.13 -0.79 10.59
C SER A 40 12.03 -0.17 11.47
N HIS A 41 11.23 -1.01 12.15
CA HIS A 41 10.16 -0.58 13.05
C HIS A 41 10.46 -0.95 14.50
N ASP A 42 10.11 -0.06 15.45
CA ASP A 42 10.22 -0.30 16.89
C ASP A 42 9.02 -1.08 17.49
N PHE A 43 8.10 -1.53 16.63
CA PHE A 43 6.91 -2.30 16.98
C PHE A 43 6.84 -3.61 16.19
N SER A 44 6.07 -4.59 16.71
CA SER A 44 5.80 -5.82 15.98
C SER A 44 4.80 -5.58 14.86
N THR A 45 5.23 -5.73 13.60
CA THR A 45 4.35 -5.61 12.43
C THR A 45 3.24 -6.67 12.43
N GLY A 46 3.52 -7.90 12.85
CA GLY A 46 2.51 -8.94 12.99
C GLY A 46 1.41 -8.59 14.00
N LEU A 47 1.77 -8.00 15.15
CA LEU A 47 0.78 -7.49 16.11
C LEU A 47 0.06 -6.24 15.59
N TYR A 48 0.75 -5.38 14.84
CA TYR A 48 0.18 -4.20 14.20
C TYR A 48 -0.98 -4.59 13.28
N LEU A 49 -0.74 -5.58 12.42
CA LEU A 49 -1.70 -6.14 11.46
C LEU A 49 -2.92 -6.73 12.19
N GLN A 50 -2.70 -7.52 13.25
CA GLN A 50 -3.77 -8.18 14.03
C GLN A 50 -4.71 -7.22 14.78
N ARG A 51 -4.40 -5.92 14.87
CA ARG A 51 -5.34 -4.92 15.41
C ARG A 51 -6.59 -4.75 14.52
N TYR A 52 -6.50 -5.22 13.29
CA TYR A 52 -7.57 -5.17 12.31
C TYR A 52 -8.03 -6.59 11.97
N PRO A 53 -9.31 -6.94 12.14
CA PRO A 53 -9.83 -8.27 11.80
C PRO A 53 -9.82 -8.57 10.29
N SER A 54 -9.87 -7.54 9.44
CA SER A 54 -9.97 -7.71 8.00
C SER A 54 -9.12 -6.71 7.21
N ALA A 55 -8.90 -7.04 5.95
CA ALA A 55 -8.26 -6.18 4.97
C ALA A 55 -9.08 -6.16 3.67
N LEU A 56 -9.19 -4.99 3.05
CA LEU A 56 -9.58 -4.85 1.65
C LEU A 56 -8.29 -4.69 0.83
N LEU A 57 -7.92 -5.71 0.07
CA LEU A 57 -6.79 -5.66 -0.85
C LEU A 57 -7.27 -5.22 -2.22
N ILE A 58 -6.54 -4.28 -2.83
CA ILE A 58 -6.83 -3.74 -4.14
C ILE A 58 -5.59 -3.91 -5.01
N MET A 59 -5.75 -4.65 -6.10
CA MET A 59 -4.77 -4.68 -7.18
C MET A 59 -5.28 -3.81 -8.32
N HIS A 60 -4.45 -2.88 -8.77
CA HIS A 60 -4.78 -1.97 -9.86
C HIS A 60 -3.66 -1.97 -10.90
N THR A 61 -3.98 -2.44 -12.10
CA THR A 61 -3.07 -2.40 -13.24
C THR A 61 -3.37 -1.18 -14.10
N LEU A 62 -2.43 -0.26 -14.14
CA LEU A 62 -2.49 0.99 -14.90
C LEU A 62 -1.53 0.92 -16.11
N PRO A 63 -1.85 1.59 -17.23
CA PRO A 63 -0.92 1.68 -18.35
C PRO A 63 0.34 2.44 -17.92
N ALA A 64 1.51 2.02 -18.40
CA ALA A 64 2.71 2.83 -18.26
C ALA A 64 2.70 3.96 -19.30
N THR A 65 3.11 5.16 -18.93
CA THR A 65 3.18 6.31 -19.82
C THR A 65 4.41 6.18 -20.75
N PRO A 66 4.24 6.11 -22.08
CA PRO A 66 5.37 5.89 -22.99
C PRO A 66 6.42 7.01 -22.90
N GLY A 67 7.67 6.62 -22.63
CA GLY A 67 8.81 7.54 -22.55
C GLY A 67 8.95 8.28 -21.21
N VAL A 68 8.12 7.97 -20.21
CA VAL A 68 8.27 8.43 -18.82
C VAL A 68 9.03 7.36 -18.02
N ASP A 69 9.88 7.79 -17.08
CA ASP A 69 10.55 6.86 -16.18
C ASP A 69 9.51 6.11 -15.31
N PRO A 70 9.59 4.77 -15.16
CA PRO A 70 8.58 4.01 -14.42
C PRO A 70 8.38 4.47 -12.96
N LEU A 71 9.42 5.00 -12.32
CA LEU A 71 9.29 5.51 -10.94
C LEU A 71 8.58 6.87 -10.91
N GLU A 72 8.88 7.74 -11.87
CA GLU A 72 8.16 9.01 -12.06
C GLU A 72 6.67 8.76 -12.34
N ASP A 73 6.38 7.83 -13.25
CA ASP A 73 5.02 7.43 -13.61
C ASP A 73 4.29 6.80 -12.42
N PHE A 74 5.00 5.95 -11.65
CA PHE A 74 4.48 5.39 -10.40
C PHE A 74 4.04 6.47 -9.42
N PHE A 75 4.87 7.49 -9.17
CA PHE A 75 4.50 8.59 -8.27
C PHE A 75 3.42 9.50 -8.85
N SER A 76 3.36 9.71 -10.17
CA SER A 76 2.28 10.49 -10.79
C SER A 76 0.90 9.86 -10.55
N TYR A 77 0.78 8.54 -10.66
CA TYR A 77 -0.47 7.86 -10.33
C TYR A 77 -0.82 7.96 -8.84
N ARG A 78 0.18 8.00 -7.96
CA ARG A 78 -0.02 8.14 -6.51
C ARG A 78 -0.62 9.48 -6.11
N GLU A 79 -0.33 10.54 -6.85
CA GLU A 79 -0.94 11.86 -6.62
C GLU A 79 -2.47 11.82 -6.74
N GLN A 80 -3.02 10.85 -7.47
CA GLN A 80 -4.46 10.63 -7.60
C GLN A 80 -4.97 9.54 -6.65
N ILE A 81 -4.25 8.42 -6.53
CA ILE A 81 -4.66 7.27 -5.72
C ILE A 81 -4.64 7.59 -4.22
N ASP A 82 -3.59 8.22 -3.72
CA ASP A 82 -3.41 8.40 -2.28
C ASP A 82 -4.47 9.29 -1.63
N PRO A 83 -4.81 10.48 -2.19
CA PRO A 83 -5.88 11.30 -1.62
C PRO A 83 -7.23 10.59 -1.60
N LEU A 84 -7.50 9.76 -2.61
CA LEU A 84 -8.70 8.94 -2.67
C LEU A 84 -8.73 7.92 -1.54
N LEU A 85 -7.65 7.14 -1.38
CA LEU A 85 -7.53 6.18 -0.28
C LEU A 85 -7.63 6.87 1.09
N MET A 86 -7.01 8.04 1.26
CA MET A 86 -7.12 8.82 2.50
C MET A 86 -8.53 9.32 2.78
N THR A 87 -9.30 9.63 1.74
CA THR A 87 -10.70 10.02 1.89
C THR A 87 -11.55 8.83 2.33
N TYR A 88 -11.40 7.68 1.67
CA TYR A 88 -12.17 6.47 1.98
C TYR A 88 -11.78 5.83 3.31
N GLU A 89 -10.54 6.02 3.77
CA GLU A 89 -10.14 5.60 5.11
C GLU A 89 -11.08 6.17 6.18
N ARG A 90 -11.47 7.44 6.03
CA ARG A 90 -12.36 8.13 6.97
C ARG A 90 -13.78 7.57 6.91
N TYR A 91 -14.25 7.17 5.73
CA TYR A 91 -15.57 6.58 5.57
C TYR A 91 -15.63 5.13 6.08
N PHE A 92 -14.56 4.38 5.90
CA PHE A 92 -14.46 2.99 6.38
C PHE A 92 -14.05 2.88 7.85
N PHE A 93 -13.69 3.99 8.50
CA PHE A 93 -13.09 3.99 9.85
C PHE A 93 -11.89 3.01 9.96
N GLY A 94 -11.14 2.92 8.87
CA GLY A 94 -10.03 1.99 8.69
C GLY A 94 -8.66 2.67 8.72
N GLU A 95 -7.67 1.99 8.18
CA GLU A 95 -6.34 2.54 7.91
C GLU A 95 -5.93 2.18 6.47
N ALA A 96 -5.65 3.19 5.64
CA ALA A 96 -5.23 2.95 4.27
C ALA A 96 -3.81 2.39 4.21
N LEU A 97 -3.59 1.54 3.22
CA LEU A 97 -2.30 0.97 2.87
C LEU A 97 -1.88 1.60 1.55
N LEU A 98 -0.85 2.43 1.58
CA LEU A 98 -0.33 3.11 0.40
C LEU A 98 0.86 2.30 -0.15
N PRO A 99 0.99 2.15 -1.47
CA PRO A 99 2.07 1.36 -2.05
C PRO A 99 3.43 2.09 -1.86
N GLY A 100 4.53 1.37 -1.64
CA GLY A 100 5.85 2.02 -1.45
C GLY A 100 5.94 2.94 -0.22
N CYS A 101 6.82 3.94 -0.25
CA CYS A 101 7.04 4.84 0.89
C CYS A 101 5.94 5.92 1.00
N CYS A 102 5.71 6.40 2.23
CA CYS A 102 4.84 7.55 2.49
C CYS A 102 5.41 8.83 1.86
N HIS A 103 4.58 9.58 1.13
CA HIS A 103 4.92 10.90 0.57
C HIS A 103 3.82 11.96 0.85
N ASN A 104 3.08 11.80 1.94
CA ASN A 104 1.93 12.66 2.27
C ASN A 104 2.30 14.07 2.78
N CYS A 105 3.59 14.38 2.87
CA CYS A 105 4.11 15.69 3.28
C CYS A 105 5.24 16.13 2.34
N SER A 106 5.49 17.44 2.28
CA SER A 106 6.58 18.03 1.50
C SER A 106 7.96 17.87 2.13
N ASP A 107 8.03 17.39 3.37
CA ASP A 107 9.28 17.25 4.12
C ASP A 107 10.08 16.05 3.61
N ASP A 108 11.38 16.25 3.40
CA ASP A 108 12.33 15.16 3.18
C ASP A 108 12.64 14.49 4.53
N CYS A 109 12.02 13.34 4.77
CA CYS A 109 12.19 12.60 6.01
C CYS A 109 13.66 12.23 6.30
N SER A 110 14.48 12.04 5.25
CA SER A 110 15.88 11.66 5.39
C SER A 110 16.76 12.81 5.92
N ALA A 111 16.30 14.05 5.76
CA ALA A 111 16.99 15.25 6.21
C ALA A 111 16.53 15.73 7.61
N LEU A 112 15.52 15.08 8.20
CA LEU A 112 14.99 15.45 9.51
C LEU A 112 15.84 14.85 10.64
N ASP A 113 16.35 15.70 11.52
CA ASP A 113 16.88 15.28 12.83
C ASP A 113 15.72 15.04 13.82
N ALA A 114 14.86 14.08 13.49
CA ALA A 114 13.68 13.73 14.27
C ALA A 114 13.68 12.24 14.62
N GLN A 115 13.29 11.93 15.86
CA GLN A 115 13.19 10.55 16.34
C GLN A 115 11.84 9.90 15.97
N ALA A 116 10.90 10.67 15.44
CA ALA A 116 9.57 10.22 15.04
C ALA A 116 8.99 11.14 13.95
N CYS A 117 8.02 10.60 13.19
CA CYS A 117 7.28 11.38 12.20
C CYS A 117 6.61 12.61 12.85
N MET A 118 6.82 13.80 12.28
CA MET A 118 6.16 15.03 12.72
C MET A 118 4.68 15.08 12.34
N ASN A 119 4.26 14.27 11.36
CA ASN A 119 2.91 14.19 10.83
C ASN A 119 2.30 12.78 10.97
N PRO A 120 2.24 12.21 12.19
CA PRO A 120 1.90 10.79 12.39
C PRO A 120 0.46 10.47 11.99
N THR A 121 -0.44 11.46 11.97
CA THR A 121 -1.86 11.28 11.59
C THR A 121 -2.04 11.03 10.10
N VAL A 122 -1.13 11.48 9.24
CA VAL A 122 -1.19 11.28 7.79
C VAL A 122 -0.14 10.28 7.29
N ARG A 123 0.81 9.86 8.13
CA ARG A 123 1.75 8.78 7.79
C ARG A 123 0.99 7.49 7.52
N ARG A 124 1.33 6.79 6.44
CA ARG A 124 0.84 5.43 6.15
C ARG A 124 1.97 4.49 5.81
N TYR A 125 1.78 3.23 6.14
CA TYR A 125 2.69 2.15 5.82
C TYR A 125 2.25 1.45 4.53
N SER A 126 3.21 0.91 3.79
CA SER A 126 2.92 -0.11 2.79
C SER A 126 2.76 -1.49 3.42
N LEU A 127 2.18 -2.40 2.63
CA LEU A 127 2.15 -3.83 2.97
C LEU A 127 3.56 -4.40 3.21
N GLU A 128 4.53 -4.04 2.36
CA GLU A 128 5.93 -4.51 2.48
C GLU A 128 6.59 -3.98 3.74
N SER A 129 6.37 -2.70 4.04
CA SER A 129 6.85 -2.11 5.29
C SER A 129 6.34 -2.86 6.52
N LEU A 130 5.13 -3.41 6.45
CA LEU A 130 4.53 -4.23 7.49
C LEU A 130 4.88 -5.73 7.38
N GLY A 131 5.79 -6.13 6.49
CA GLY A 131 6.29 -7.50 6.37
C GLY A 131 5.44 -8.42 5.50
N VAL A 132 4.51 -7.89 4.70
CA VAL A 132 3.73 -8.66 3.73
C VAL A 132 4.49 -8.73 2.40
N ASP A 133 4.76 -9.96 1.93
CA ASP A 133 5.40 -10.22 0.65
C ASP A 133 4.38 -10.07 -0.50
N ILE A 134 4.58 -9.06 -1.34
CA ILE A 134 3.62 -8.69 -2.40
C ILE A 134 3.48 -9.79 -3.44
N ASN A 135 4.56 -10.48 -3.80
CA ASN A 135 4.49 -11.57 -4.79
C ASN A 135 3.61 -12.72 -4.27
N SER A 136 3.83 -13.17 -3.03
CA SER A 136 3.01 -14.22 -2.41
C SER A 136 1.54 -13.80 -2.30
N MET A 137 1.29 -12.53 -1.96
CA MET A 137 -0.05 -11.98 -1.87
C MET A 137 -0.74 -11.99 -3.25
N LEU A 138 -0.06 -11.47 -4.28
CA LEU A 138 -0.57 -11.42 -5.65
C LEU A 138 -0.87 -12.81 -6.20
N GLU A 139 0.04 -13.76 -5.98
CA GLU A 139 -0.13 -15.15 -6.43
C GLU A 139 -1.36 -15.78 -5.77
N TYR A 140 -1.54 -15.56 -4.47
CA TYR A 140 -2.60 -16.21 -3.70
C TYR A 140 -3.99 -15.60 -3.93
N TYR A 141 -4.10 -14.27 -4.02
CA TYR A 141 -5.40 -13.57 -4.06
C TYR A 141 -5.83 -13.11 -5.45
N PHE A 142 -4.89 -12.98 -6.37
CA PHE A 142 -5.10 -12.39 -7.69
C PHE A 142 -4.58 -13.26 -8.84
N ASP A 143 -4.06 -14.46 -8.55
CA ASP A 143 -3.52 -15.41 -9.53
C ASP A 143 -2.51 -14.76 -10.50
N THR A 144 -1.67 -13.86 -9.98
CA THR A 144 -0.69 -13.10 -10.76
C THR A 144 0.61 -12.89 -9.99
N THR A 145 1.65 -12.43 -10.68
CA THR A 145 2.94 -12.08 -10.09
C THR A 145 3.26 -10.62 -10.40
N LEU A 146 4.09 -9.97 -9.59
CA LEU A 146 4.54 -8.62 -9.91
C LEU A 146 5.43 -8.68 -11.15
N THR A 147 4.94 -8.14 -12.28
CA THR A 147 5.73 -8.05 -13.51
C THR A 147 6.10 -6.61 -13.78
N PHE A 148 7.39 -6.32 -13.89
CA PHE A 148 7.87 -5.08 -14.50
C PHE A 148 7.76 -5.26 -16.02
N GLN A 149 6.57 -5.05 -16.57
CA GLN A 149 6.38 -4.95 -18.02
C GLN A 149 6.44 -3.48 -18.40
N ASP A 150 7.19 -3.15 -19.46
CA ASP A 150 7.39 -1.76 -19.91
C ASP A 150 6.06 -1.03 -20.24
N GLU A 151 4.97 -1.77 -20.43
CA GLU A 151 3.67 -1.23 -20.83
C GLU A 151 2.68 -1.04 -19.67
N ARG A 152 2.95 -1.58 -18.47
CA ARG A 152 1.97 -1.57 -17.36
C ARG A 152 2.62 -1.50 -15.99
N LEU A 153 2.00 -0.71 -15.12
CA LEU A 153 2.30 -0.63 -13.70
C LEU A 153 1.26 -1.40 -12.89
N VAL A 154 1.74 -2.28 -12.00
CA VAL A 154 0.88 -3.02 -11.07
C VAL A 154 1.00 -2.38 -9.69
N PHE A 155 -0.10 -1.80 -9.22
CA PHE A 155 -0.22 -1.26 -7.89
C PHE A 155 -0.94 -2.25 -6.97
N VAL A 156 -0.46 -2.30 -5.74
CA VAL A 156 -1.11 -3.02 -4.65
C VAL A 156 -1.25 -2.08 -3.46
N TYR A 157 -2.49 -1.87 -3.04
CA TYR A 157 -2.85 -1.01 -1.92
C TYR A 157 -4.15 -1.49 -1.31
N GLY A 158 -4.72 -0.72 -0.37
CA GLY A 158 -6.00 -1.10 0.21
C GLY A 158 -6.26 -0.50 1.58
N PHE A 159 -6.92 -1.25 2.44
CA PHE A 159 -7.31 -0.83 3.77
C PHE A 159 -7.22 -1.97 4.77
N PHE A 160 -6.78 -1.67 5.99
CA PHE A 160 -7.11 -2.47 7.15
C PHE A 160 -8.38 -1.96 7.82
N LEU A 161 -9.26 -2.89 8.17
CA LEU A 161 -10.65 -2.59 8.51
C LEU A 161 -11.05 -3.29 9.82
N LYS A 162 -11.89 -2.62 10.61
CA LYS A 162 -12.52 -3.18 11.82
C LYS A 162 -13.86 -3.84 11.54
N ASP A 163 -14.56 -3.31 10.55
CA ASP A 163 -15.87 -3.74 10.12
C ASP A 163 -15.87 -3.94 8.61
N SER A 164 -16.85 -4.69 8.10
CA SER A 164 -17.04 -4.78 6.66
C SER A 164 -17.37 -3.39 6.09
N PRO A 165 -16.70 -2.96 5.01
CA PRO A 165 -16.99 -1.67 4.40
C PRO A 165 -18.40 -1.67 3.79
N ASP A 166 -19.04 -0.49 3.76
CA ASP A 166 -20.36 -0.32 3.14
C ASP A 166 -20.27 -0.67 1.64
N PRO A 167 -21.15 -1.55 1.10
CA PRO A 167 -21.13 -1.92 -0.31
C PRO A 167 -21.30 -0.76 -1.29
N ILE A 168 -22.04 0.29 -0.91
CA ILE A 168 -22.20 1.50 -1.72
C ILE A 168 -20.88 2.23 -1.81
N LEU A 169 -20.23 2.48 -0.66
CA LEU A 169 -18.91 3.12 -0.62
C LEU A 169 -17.84 2.30 -1.36
N LEU A 170 -17.89 0.96 -1.29
CA LEU A 170 -17.00 0.12 -2.10
C LEU A 170 -17.20 0.32 -3.60
N THR A 171 -18.46 0.41 -4.05
CA THR A 171 -18.79 0.63 -5.46
C THR A 171 -18.36 2.01 -5.92
N GLU A 172 -18.53 3.03 -5.08
CA GLU A 172 -18.06 4.39 -5.35
C GLU A 172 -16.53 4.44 -5.45
N LEU A 173 -15.81 3.84 -4.50
CA LEU A 173 -14.34 3.74 -4.53
C LEU A 173 -13.86 3.03 -5.80
N GLU A 174 -14.47 1.90 -6.15
CA GLU A 174 -14.12 1.16 -7.37
C GLU A 174 -14.31 2.03 -8.62
N SER A 175 -15.45 2.73 -8.71
CA SER A 175 -15.73 3.64 -9.83
C SER A 175 -14.74 4.80 -9.92
N GLU A 176 -14.36 5.39 -8.79
CA GLU A 176 -13.39 6.49 -8.76
C GLU A 176 -11.99 5.99 -9.17
N LEU A 177 -11.56 4.83 -8.66
CA LEU A 177 -10.28 4.24 -9.04
C LEU A 177 -10.22 3.86 -10.53
N GLN A 178 -11.31 3.33 -11.10
CA GLN A 178 -11.40 3.05 -12.54
C GLN A 178 -11.31 4.31 -13.39
N SER A 179 -11.68 5.48 -12.86
CA SER A 179 -11.62 6.74 -13.59
C SER A 179 -10.19 7.30 -13.75
N ILE A 180 -9.23 6.81 -12.94
CA ILE A 180 -7.80 7.18 -13.04
C ILE A 180 -7.18 6.66 -14.35
N GLU A 181 -7.84 5.71 -15.04
CA GLU A 181 -7.45 5.22 -16.36
C GLU A 181 -7.73 6.20 -17.51
N CYS A 182 -8.47 7.30 -17.27
CA CYS A 182 -9.01 8.19 -18.32
C CYS A 182 -8.26 9.51 -18.51
#